data_AF-A0A2H0ERF0-F1
#
_entry.id   AF-A0A2H0ERF0-F1
#
_cell.length_a   1.000
_cell.length_b   1.000
_cell.length_c   1.000
_cell.angle_alpha   90.00
_cell.angle_beta   90.00
_cell.angle_gamma   90.00
#
_symmetry.space_group_name_H-M   'P 1'
#
loop_
_entity.id
_entity.type
_entity.pdbx_description
1 polymer ?
#
loop_
_entity_poly.entity_id
_entity_poly.type
_entity_poly.pdbx_seq_one_letter_code
_entity_poly.pdbx_strand_id
1 'polypeptide(L)'
;MGGAQGWLGPTLLAATAVIGWLYGDWRKREEERRQRRAKLLDIEKALRAEIAAHLHQLRQFDLEEDRRHTCALILTGGDGKGRFVPMLPRQRHDTIFQAMVADIHLLSTHTVRPVTLYYNQIVMIAEMAETIRSVAYADLKAARREAIYSDFVSMRVTALAMGEEAQAALTRDIARLEAPRYLFSSSDADPSSSPWEA
;
A
#
# COMPACT_ATOMS: atom_id res chain seq x y z
N MET A 1 -33.54 -68.23 27.18
CA MET A 1 -32.23 -67.89 26.58
C MET A 1 -32.48 -67.05 25.34
N GLY A 2 -31.69 -65.98 25.14
CA GLY A 2 -31.80 -65.03 24.02
C GLY A 2 -32.64 -63.81 24.39
N GLY A 3 -32.18 -62.57 24.30
CA GLY A 3 -30.92 -62.02 23.81
C GLY A 3 -31.15 -60.53 23.63
N ALA A 4 -30.74 -59.73 24.62
CA ALA A 4 -30.82 -58.27 24.54
C ALA A 4 -29.40 -57.71 24.48
N GLN A 5 -28.72 -57.90 23.34
CA GLN A 5 -27.58 -57.06 22.99
C GLN A 5 -28.13 -55.84 22.27
N GLY A 6 -28.36 -54.77 23.04
CA GLY A 6 -28.67 -53.45 22.51
C GLY A 6 -27.51 -53.00 21.62
N TRP A 7 -27.71 -53.10 20.30
CA TRP A 7 -26.74 -52.73 19.28
C TRP A 7 -26.69 -51.19 19.18
N LEU A 8 -26.06 -50.54 20.15
CA LEU A 8 -25.76 -49.10 20.14
C LEU A 8 -24.52 -48.76 19.27
N GLY A 9 -24.07 -49.70 18.44
CA GLY A 9 -22.78 -49.63 17.73
C GLY A 9 -22.71 -48.66 16.54
N PRO A 10 -23.70 -48.59 15.63
CA PRO A 10 -23.54 -47.82 14.38
C PRO A 10 -23.82 -46.31 14.51
N THR A 11 -24.84 -45.91 15.27
CA THR A 11 -25.32 -44.52 15.34
C THR A 11 -24.39 -43.60 16.13
N LEU A 12 -23.76 -44.10 17.19
CA LEU A 12 -22.76 -43.34 17.96
C LEU A 12 -21.48 -43.10 17.15
N LEU A 13 -21.05 -44.05 16.31
CA LEU A 13 -19.89 -43.88 15.43
C LEU A 13 -20.17 -42.91 14.27
N ALA A 14 -21.39 -42.91 13.72
CA ALA A 14 -21.78 -41.95 12.69
C ALA A 14 -21.87 -40.52 13.24
N ALA A 15 -22.37 -40.34 14.47
CA ALA A 15 -22.49 -39.02 15.09
C ALA A 15 -21.12 -38.36 15.39
N THR A 16 -20.13 -39.13 15.84
CA THR A 16 -18.78 -38.60 16.11
C THR A 16 -18.04 -38.21 14.84
N ALA A 17 -18.24 -38.93 13.74
CA ALA A 17 -17.66 -38.58 12.44
C ALA A 17 -18.20 -37.24 11.88
N VAL A 18 -19.50 -36.98 12.03
CA VAL A 18 -20.14 -35.72 11.59
C VAL A 18 -19.64 -34.53 12.43
N ILE A 19 -19.48 -34.71 13.75
CA ILE A 19 -18.91 -33.68 14.65
C ILE A 19 -17.44 -33.41 14.31
N GLY A 20 -16.66 -34.47 14.01
CA GLY A 20 -15.26 -34.34 13.60
C GLY A 20 -15.08 -33.58 12.28
N TRP A 21 -15.97 -33.79 11.30
CA TRP A 21 -15.95 -33.06 10.03
C TRP A 21 -16.33 -31.59 10.20
N LEU A 22 -17.39 -31.29 10.97
CA LEU A 22 -17.77 -29.91 11.31
C LEU A 22 -16.67 -29.16 12.07
N TYR A 23 -16.01 -29.83 13.01
CA TYR A 23 -14.90 -29.26 13.77
C TYR A 23 -13.66 -29.04 12.88
N GLY A 24 -13.37 -29.97 11.97
CA GLY A 24 -12.29 -29.87 10.99
C GLY A 24 -12.52 -28.75 9.97
N ASP A 25 -13.73 -28.62 9.44
CA ASP A 25 -14.10 -27.54 8.52
C ASP A 25 -14.08 -26.18 9.22
N TRP A 26 -14.51 -26.11 10.50
CA TRP A 26 -14.40 -24.88 11.30
C TRP A 26 -12.94 -24.48 11.57
N ARG A 27 -12.08 -25.43 11.94
CA ARG A 27 -10.63 -25.21 12.13
C ARG A 27 -9.96 -24.77 10.83
N LYS A 28 -10.27 -25.43 9.72
CA LYS A 28 -9.71 -25.09 8.40
C LYS A 28 -10.10 -23.67 7.98
N ARG A 29 -11.35 -23.27 8.17
CA ARG A 29 -11.81 -21.90 7.90
C ARG A 29 -11.11 -20.87 8.77
N GLU A 30 -10.83 -21.17 10.03
CA GLU A 30 -10.11 -20.26 10.92
C GLU A 30 -8.62 -20.17 10.56
N GLU A 31 -8.00 -21.29 10.16
CA GLU A 31 -6.62 -21.33 9.66
C GLU A 31 -6.48 -20.54 8.35
N GLU A 32 -7.41 -20.70 7.41
CA GLU A 32 -7.46 -19.93 6.16
C GLU A 32 -7.61 -18.42 6.42
N ARG A 33 -8.44 -18.02 7.38
CA ARG A 33 -8.57 -16.61 7.79
C ARG A 33 -7.29 -16.06 8.39
N ARG A 34 -6.60 -16.85 9.23
CA ARG A 34 -5.31 -16.46 9.82
C ARG A 34 -4.23 -16.29 8.75
N GLN A 35 -4.15 -17.22 7.81
CA GLN A 35 -3.20 -17.16 6.69
C GLN A 35 -3.47 -15.94 5.80
N ARG A 36 -4.73 -15.65 5.47
CA ARG A 36 -5.10 -14.45 4.71
C ARG A 36 -4.71 -13.16 5.45
N ARG A 37 -4.94 -13.09 6.76
CA ARG A 37 -4.56 -11.93 7.58
C ARG A 37 -3.04 -11.76 7.65
N ALA A 38 -2.28 -12.84 7.81
CA ALA A 38 -0.82 -12.81 7.80
C ALA A 38 -0.29 -12.32 6.44
N LYS A 39 -0.82 -12.88 5.33
CA LYS A 39 -0.46 -12.45 3.97
C LYS A 39 -0.75 -10.95 3.75
N LEU A 40 -1.92 -10.48 4.16
CA LEU A 40 -2.28 -9.06 4.06
C LEU A 40 -1.32 -8.17 4.87
N LEU A 41 -1.01 -8.56 6.10
CA LEU A 41 -0.07 -7.83 6.96
C LEU A 41 1.32 -7.72 6.31
N ASP A 42 1.82 -8.82 5.74
CA ASP A 42 3.12 -8.86 5.08
C ASP A 42 3.14 -7.96 3.83
N ILE A 43 2.06 -7.99 3.03
CA ILE A 43 1.87 -7.09 1.88
C ILE A 43 1.91 -5.62 2.33
N GLU A 44 1.10 -5.25 3.32
CA GLU A 44 1.02 -3.86 3.76
C GLU A 44 2.33 -3.37 4.37
N LYS A 45 3.05 -4.23 5.11
CA LYS A 45 4.38 -3.91 5.64
C LYS A 45 5.40 -3.71 4.52
N ALA A 46 5.41 -4.58 3.53
CA ALA A 46 6.32 -4.50 2.39
C ALA A 46 6.05 -3.23 1.56
N LEU A 47 4.78 -2.94 1.22
CA LEU A 47 4.38 -1.72 0.51
C LEU A 47 4.75 -0.47 1.31
N ARG A 48 4.49 -0.46 2.63
CA ARG A 48 4.85 0.68 3.48
C ARG A 48 6.34 0.94 3.49
N ALA A 49 7.16 -0.12 3.48
CA ALA A 49 8.62 -0.02 3.45
C ALA A 49 9.13 0.51 2.09
N GLU A 50 8.59 0.05 0.96
CA GLU A 50 8.93 0.58 -0.37
C GLU A 50 8.59 2.08 -0.48
N ILE A 51 7.37 2.45 -0.08
CA ILE A 51 6.95 3.86 -0.07
C ILE A 51 7.86 4.68 0.85
N ALA A 52 8.20 4.17 2.05
CA ALA A 52 9.09 4.86 2.98
C ALA A 52 10.46 5.16 2.36
N ALA A 53 11.04 4.18 1.65
CA ALA A 53 12.34 4.31 1.01
C ALA A 53 12.31 5.40 -0.06
N HIS A 54 11.28 5.42 -0.91
CA HIS A 54 11.16 6.46 -1.93
C HIS A 54 10.88 7.84 -1.33
N LEU A 55 10.02 7.95 -0.30
CA LEU A 55 9.80 9.22 0.41
C LEU A 55 11.07 9.75 1.07
N HIS A 56 11.88 8.87 1.66
CA HIS A 56 13.17 9.26 2.23
C HIS A 56 14.06 9.90 1.15
N GLN A 57 14.14 9.29 -0.03
CA GLN A 57 14.90 9.84 -1.15
C GLN A 57 14.35 11.18 -1.65
N LEU A 58 13.02 11.33 -1.74
CA LEU A 58 12.41 12.61 -2.16
C LEU A 58 12.71 13.75 -1.19
N ARG A 59 12.80 13.46 0.10
CA ARG A 59 13.08 14.45 1.15
C ARG A 59 14.56 14.80 1.32
N GLN A 60 15.48 14.00 0.76
CA GLN A 60 16.91 14.31 0.82
C GLN A 60 17.29 15.58 0.02
N PHE A 61 16.45 15.98 -0.93
CA PHE A 61 16.69 17.12 -1.81
C PHE A 61 15.60 18.17 -1.63
N ASP A 62 15.97 19.45 -1.62
CA ASP A 62 14.99 20.52 -1.79
C ASP A 62 14.56 20.57 -3.26
N LEU A 63 13.47 19.87 -3.56
CA LEU A 63 12.93 19.76 -4.92
C LEU A 63 12.67 21.13 -5.55
N GLU A 64 12.28 22.13 -4.76
CA GLU A 64 11.90 23.45 -5.25
C GLU A 64 13.13 24.34 -5.49
N GLU A 65 14.16 24.21 -4.66
CA GLU A 65 15.47 24.80 -4.95
C GLU A 65 16.11 24.17 -6.19
N ASP A 66 16.12 22.83 -6.28
CA ASP A 66 16.62 22.09 -7.44
C ASP A 66 15.87 22.50 -8.72
N ARG A 67 14.55 22.69 -8.64
CA ARG A 67 13.71 23.20 -9.74
C ARG A 67 14.21 24.56 -10.20
N ARG A 68 14.29 25.52 -9.29
CA ARG A 68 14.73 26.90 -9.59
C ARG A 68 16.13 26.93 -10.20
N HIS A 69 17.06 26.20 -9.61
CA HIS A 69 18.44 26.13 -10.09
C HIS A 69 18.52 25.53 -11.49
N THR A 70 17.90 24.38 -11.72
CA THR A 70 17.95 23.68 -13.00
C THR A 70 17.21 24.45 -14.10
N CYS A 71 16.04 25.03 -13.79
CA CYS A 71 15.31 25.89 -14.72
C CYS A 71 16.13 27.11 -15.15
N ALA A 72 16.86 27.74 -14.22
CA ALA A 72 17.77 28.84 -14.55
C ALA A 72 18.86 28.38 -15.52
N LEU A 73 19.50 27.23 -15.27
CA LEU A 73 20.51 26.67 -16.18
C LEU A 73 19.94 26.35 -17.57
N ILE A 74 18.70 25.82 -17.65
CA ILE A 74 18.03 25.55 -18.93
C ILE A 74 17.84 26.84 -19.74
N LEU A 75 17.45 27.93 -19.08
CA LEU A 75 17.18 29.23 -19.72
C LEU A 75 18.46 29.97 -20.12
N THR A 76 19.52 29.91 -19.31
CA THR A 76 20.79 30.59 -19.57
C THR A 76 21.73 29.81 -20.47
N GLY A 77 21.45 28.52 -20.72
CA GLY A 77 22.35 27.62 -21.45
C GLY A 77 23.49 27.06 -20.60
N GLY A 78 23.42 27.18 -19.28
CA GLY A 78 24.42 26.65 -18.35
C GLY A 78 25.71 27.46 -18.33
N ASP A 79 26.86 26.77 -18.34
CA ASP A 79 28.22 27.32 -18.23
C ASP A 79 28.75 27.96 -19.52
N GLY A 80 27.86 28.36 -20.44
CA GLY A 80 28.21 29.04 -21.69
C GLY A 80 28.78 28.15 -22.79
N LYS A 81 28.78 26.81 -22.61
CA LYS A 81 29.32 25.83 -23.56
C LYS A 81 28.30 25.21 -24.51
N GLY A 82 27.03 25.64 -24.46
CA GLY A 82 26.02 25.18 -25.39
C GLY A 82 24.63 25.07 -24.76
N ARG A 83 23.86 24.11 -25.24
CA ARG A 83 22.50 23.85 -24.76
C ARG A 83 22.55 23.00 -23.49
N PHE A 84 22.11 23.54 -22.35
CA PHE A 84 21.96 22.76 -21.13
C PHE A 84 20.74 21.82 -21.21
N VAL A 85 20.96 20.55 -20.89
CA VAL A 85 19.93 19.50 -20.79
C VAL A 85 20.18 18.74 -19.47
N PRO A 86 19.20 18.69 -18.54
CA PRO A 86 19.39 18.01 -17.27
C PRO A 86 19.51 16.50 -17.47
N MET A 87 20.44 15.89 -16.74
CA MET A 87 20.59 14.44 -16.70
C MET A 87 19.67 13.85 -15.64
N LEU A 88 18.73 13.00 -16.06
CA LEU A 88 17.85 12.27 -15.14
C LEU A 88 18.29 10.81 -14.99
N PRO A 89 18.64 10.34 -13.79
CA PRO A 89 18.91 8.92 -13.58
C PRO A 89 17.65 8.09 -13.75
N ARG A 90 17.82 6.84 -14.21
CA ARG A 90 16.75 5.84 -14.16
C ARG A 90 16.61 5.34 -12.73
N GLN A 91 15.41 5.44 -12.19
CA GLN A 91 15.09 4.95 -10.84
C GLN A 91 13.89 4.03 -10.92
N ARG A 92 13.86 3.02 -10.04
CA ARG A 92 12.78 2.05 -9.95
C ARG A 92 12.30 1.98 -8.50
N HIS A 93 11.10 2.49 -8.25
CA HIS A 93 10.51 2.68 -6.92
C HIS A 93 9.20 1.92 -6.74
N ASP A 94 9.00 0.87 -7.53
CA ASP A 94 7.75 0.10 -7.62
C ASP A 94 7.98 -1.42 -7.61
N THR A 95 9.14 -1.90 -7.17
CA THR A 95 9.52 -3.31 -7.33
C THR A 95 8.63 -4.24 -6.49
N ILE A 96 8.37 -3.87 -5.23
CA ILE A 96 7.48 -4.61 -4.34
C ILE A 96 6.05 -4.49 -4.83
N PHE A 97 5.62 -3.30 -5.21
CA PHE A 97 4.28 -3.08 -5.77
C PHE A 97 4.01 -3.96 -6.99
N GLN A 98 4.92 -3.99 -7.97
CA GLN A 98 4.77 -4.83 -9.16
C GLN A 98 4.70 -6.32 -8.81
N ALA A 99 5.48 -6.77 -7.81
CA ALA A 99 5.43 -8.15 -7.35
C ALA A 99 4.10 -8.51 -6.65
N MET A 100 3.38 -7.52 -6.10
CA MET A 100 2.18 -7.71 -5.29
C MET A 100 0.90 -7.19 -5.94
N VAL A 101 0.96 -6.60 -7.14
CA VAL A 101 -0.20 -5.94 -7.78
C VAL A 101 -1.36 -6.91 -8.03
N ALA A 102 -1.07 -8.18 -8.30
CA ALA A 102 -2.10 -9.22 -8.44
C ALA A 102 -2.90 -9.43 -7.14
N ASP A 103 -2.29 -9.16 -5.98
CA ASP A 103 -2.87 -9.27 -4.65
C ASP A 103 -3.41 -7.94 -4.11
N ILE A 104 -3.37 -6.85 -4.90
CA ILE A 104 -3.83 -5.52 -4.45
C ILE A 104 -5.30 -5.52 -4.02
N HIS A 105 -6.10 -6.44 -4.57
CA HIS A 105 -7.51 -6.64 -4.24
C HIS A 105 -7.73 -7.16 -2.81
N LEU A 106 -6.68 -7.61 -2.12
CA LEU A 106 -6.71 -8.00 -0.71
C LEU A 106 -6.64 -6.81 0.24
N LEU A 107 -6.15 -5.66 -0.24
CA LEU A 107 -6.07 -4.43 0.57
C LEU A 107 -7.48 -3.94 0.94
N SER A 108 -7.59 -3.32 2.11
CA SER A 108 -8.86 -2.70 2.48
C SER A 108 -9.18 -1.49 1.59
N THR A 109 -10.46 -1.15 1.47
CA THR A 109 -10.92 0.00 0.67
C THR A 109 -10.25 1.31 1.07
N HIS A 110 -9.90 1.46 2.34
CA HIS A 110 -9.22 2.66 2.87
C HIS A 110 -7.73 2.72 2.49
N THR A 111 -7.11 1.58 2.16
CA THR A 111 -5.69 1.45 1.85
C THR A 111 -5.45 1.38 0.35
N VAL A 112 -6.29 0.65 -0.39
CA VAL A 112 -6.11 0.43 -1.83
C VAL A 112 -6.08 1.73 -2.63
N ARG A 113 -6.95 2.70 -2.30
CA ARG A 113 -7.05 3.97 -3.01
C ARG A 113 -5.78 4.81 -2.90
N PRO A 114 -5.30 5.21 -1.70
CA PRO A 114 -4.11 6.04 -1.60
C PRO A 114 -2.84 5.33 -2.11
N VAL A 115 -2.73 4.01 -1.93
CA VAL A 115 -1.63 3.21 -2.51
C VAL A 115 -1.64 3.27 -4.03
N THR A 116 -2.81 3.05 -4.65
CA THR A 116 -2.94 3.08 -6.12
C THR A 116 -2.66 4.47 -6.68
N LEU A 117 -3.17 5.53 -6.05
CA LEU A 117 -2.91 6.91 -6.47
C LEU A 117 -1.41 7.22 -6.45
N TYR A 118 -0.72 6.83 -5.38
CA TYR A 118 0.73 6.99 -5.27
C TYR A 118 1.49 6.27 -6.39
N TYR A 119 1.24 4.97 -6.61
CA TYR A 119 1.97 4.22 -7.64
C TYR A 119 1.62 4.65 -9.07
N ASN A 120 0.38 5.08 -9.33
CA ASN A 120 0.05 5.71 -10.61
C ASN A 120 0.87 6.99 -10.84
N GLN A 121 1.05 7.81 -9.81
CA GLN A 121 1.90 8.99 -9.89
C GLN A 121 3.37 8.62 -10.16
N ILE A 122 3.88 7.51 -9.59
CA ILE A 122 5.23 7.01 -9.89
C ILE A 122 5.38 6.63 -11.37
N VAL A 123 4.39 5.95 -11.94
CA VAL A 123 4.38 5.61 -13.37
C VAL A 123 4.41 6.87 -14.23
N MET A 124 3.56 7.86 -13.94
CA MET A 124 3.53 9.13 -14.68
C MET A 124 4.87 9.88 -14.59
N ILE A 125 5.52 9.89 -13.41
CA ILE A 125 6.86 10.47 -13.23
C ILE A 125 7.90 9.75 -14.09
N ALA A 126 7.85 8.41 -14.13
CA ALA A 126 8.78 7.62 -14.92
C ALA A 126 8.63 7.91 -16.43
N GLU A 127 7.39 7.99 -16.93
CA GLU A 127 7.08 8.36 -18.32
C GLU A 127 7.56 9.77 -18.67
N MET A 128 7.36 10.73 -17.75
CA MET A 128 7.87 12.09 -17.93
C MET A 128 9.40 12.12 -17.93
N ALA A 129 10.05 11.32 -17.08
CA ALA A 129 11.51 11.20 -17.07
C ALA A 129 12.05 10.58 -18.38
N GLU A 130 11.37 9.60 -18.98
CA GLU A 130 11.71 9.10 -20.32
C GLU A 130 11.56 10.20 -21.37
N THR A 131 10.50 11.01 -21.29
CA THR A 131 10.27 12.15 -22.19
C THR A 131 11.42 13.15 -22.11
N ILE A 132 11.86 13.54 -20.91
CA ILE A 132 12.97 14.47 -20.71
C ILE A 132 14.30 13.88 -21.20
N ARG A 133 14.49 12.56 -21.09
CA ARG A 133 15.68 11.88 -21.61
C ARG A 133 15.71 11.72 -23.13
N SER A 134 14.61 12.02 -23.82
CA SER A 134 14.54 11.88 -25.27
C SER A 134 15.36 12.94 -26.02
N VAL A 135 15.83 12.58 -27.22
CA VAL A 135 16.47 13.53 -28.15
C VAL A 135 15.50 14.66 -28.51
N ALA A 136 14.22 14.35 -28.69
CA ALA A 136 13.20 15.33 -29.00
C ALA A 136 13.08 16.43 -27.93
N TYR A 137 13.18 16.08 -26.64
CA TYR A 137 13.20 17.07 -25.56
C TYR A 137 14.42 17.99 -25.67
N ALA A 138 15.60 17.41 -25.94
CA ALA A 138 16.82 18.18 -26.11
C ALA A 138 16.65 19.24 -27.22
N ASP A 139 15.95 18.93 -28.31
CA ASP A 139 15.77 19.82 -29.46
C ASP A 139 14.77 20.98 -29.25
N LEU A 140 13.88 20.90 -28.26
CA LEU A 140 12.91 21.94 -27.94
C LEU A 140 13.56 23.30 -27.62
N LYS A 141 12.80 24.40 -27.72
CA LYS A 141 13.24 25.72 -27.23
C LYS A 141 13.41 25.73 -25.71
N ALA A 142 14.31 26.54 -25.19
CA ALA A 142 14.64 26.61 -23.76
C ALA A 142 13.41 26.81 -22.87
N ALA A 143 12.53 27.77 -23.21
CA ALA A 143 11.29 28.02 -22.48
C ALA A 143 10.36 26.79 -22.40
N ARG A 144 10.31 25.96 -23.45
CA ARG A 144 9.48 24.75 -23.44
C ARG A 144 10.13 23.63 -22.62
N ARG A 145 11.47 23.49 -22.69
CA ARG A 145 12.22 22.53 -21.86
C ARG A 145 12.07 22.86 -20.38
N GLU A 146 12.17 24.13 -20.04
CA GLU A 146 12.01 24.65 -18.68
C GLU A 146 10.61 24.33 -18.15
N ALA A 147 9.55 24.66 -18.90
CA ALA A 147 8.18 24.35 -18.48
C ALA A 147 7.97 22.85 -18.22
N ILE A 148 8.42 21.98 -19.13
CA ILE A 148 8.31 20.52 -18.97
C ILE A 148 9.10 20.02 -17.75
N TYR A 149 10.31 20.56 -17.53
CA TYR A 149 11.11 20.19 -16.37
C TYR A 149 10.46 20.67 -15.05
N SER A 150 9.88 21.87 -15.05
CA SER A 150 9.13 22.39 -13.92
C SER A 150 7.95 21.48 -13.60
N ASP A 151 7.16 21.07 -14.59
CA ASP A 151 6.04 20.13 -14.43
C ASP A 151 6.52 18.80 -13.85
N PHE A 152 7.64 18.26 -14.34
CA PHE A 152 8.25 17.04 -13.80
C PHE A 152 8.59 17.16 -12.30
N VAL A 153 9.14 18.30 -11.87
CA VAL A 153 9.42 18.50 -10.44
C VAL A 153 8.13 18.65 -9.64
N SER A 154 7.13 19.37 -10.15
CA SER A 154 5.82 19.46 -9.51
C SER A 154 5.18 18.09 -9.32
N MET A 155 5.30 17.18 -10.30
CA MET A 155 4.84 15.80 -10.17
C MET A 155 5.54 15.05 -9.02
N ARG A 156 6.84 15.28 -8.80
CA ARG A 156 7.59 14.69 -7.67
C ARG A 156 7.13 15.24 -6.32
N VAL A 157 6.82 16.53 -6.24
CA VAL A 157 6.21 17.14 -5.05
C VAL A 157 4.84 16.53 -4.76
N THR A 158 4.01 16.32 -5.80
CA THR A 158 2.73 15.61 -5.64
C THR A 158 2.91 14.17 -5.15
N ALA A 159 3.92 13.45 -5.66
CA ALA A 159 4.22 12.09 -5.20
C ALA A 159 4.63 12.03 -3.72
N LEU A 160 5.33 13.05 -3.21
CA LEU A 160 5.65 13.16 -1.79
C LEU A 160 4.37 13.21 -0.94
N ALA A 161 3.43 14.08 -1.28
CA ALA A 161 2.15 14.21 -0.58
C ALA A 161 1.29 12.92 -0.67
N MET A 162 1.18 12.32 -1.86
CA MET A 162 0.45 11.07 -2.05
C MET A 162 1.08 9.89 -1.29
N GLY A 163 2.40 9.83 -1.24
CA GLY A 163 3.12 8.78 -0.51
C GLY A 163 2.92 8.91 1.00
N GLU A 164 2.87 10.13 1.53
CA GLU A 164 2.55 10.39 2.94
C GLU A 164 1.13 9.92 3.28
N GLU A 165 0.14 10.19 2.42
CA GLU A 165 -1.23 9.70 2.59
C GLU A 165 -1.29 8.17 2.57
N ALA A 166 -0.58 7.54 1.62
CA ALA A 166 -0.48 6.08 1.53
C ALA A 166 0.19 5.47 2.77
N GLN A 167 1.27 6.06 3.27
CA GLN A 167 1.91 5.62 4.51
C GLN A 167 0.98 5.72 5.72
N ALA A 168 0.24 6.81 5.83
CA ALA A 168 -0.72 7.01 6.91
C ALA A 168 -1.87 6.00 6.84
N ALA A 169 -2.34 5.65 5.64
CA ALA A 169 -3.36 4.62 5.45
C ALA A 169 -2.84 3.22 5.83
N LEU A 170 -1.68 2.83 5.29
CA LEU A 170 -1.04 1.54 5.59
C LEU A 170 -0.73 1.38 7.09
N THR A 171 -0.22 2.43 7.74
CA THR A 171 0.09 2.39 9.17
C THR A 171 -1.15 2.15 10.03
N ARG A 172 -2.26 2.82 9.69
CA ARG A 172 -3.55 2.62 10.39
C ARG A 172 -4.10 1.21 10.18
N ASP A 173 -3.98 0.69 8.96
CA ASP A 173 -4.48 -0.65 8.65
C ASP A 173 -3.64 -1.75 9.31
N ILE A 174 -2.32 -1.66 9.24
CA ILE A 174 -1.40 -2.55 9.97
C ILE A 174 -1.73 -2.56 11.47
N ALA A 175 -1.91 -1.39 12.09
CA ALA A 175 -2.25 -1.31 13.52
C ALA A 175 -3.59 -2.02 13.82
N ARG A 176 -4.59 -1.88 12.95
CA ARG A 176 -5.87 -2.59 13.04
C ARG A 176 -5.70 -4.11 12.88
N LEU A 177 -4.83 -4.54 11.96
CA LEU A 177 -4.52 -5.95 11.71
C LEU A 177 -3.65 -6.57 12.81
N GLU A 178 -2.96 -5.78 13.63
CA GLU A 178 -2.18 -6.27 14.78
C GLU A 178 -2.98 -6.23 16.10
N ALA A 179 -4.05 -5.42 16.17
CA ALA A 179 -4.86 -5.28 17.37
C ALA A 179 -5.46 -6.65 17.84
N PRO A 180 -5.36 -6.97 19.16
CA PRO A 180 -6.01 -8.14 19.73
C PRO A 180 -7.53 -8.10 19.56
N ARG A 181 -8.14 -9.23 19.19
CA ARG A 181 -9.59 -9.37 18.92
C ARG A 181 -10.52 -9.01 20.11
N TYR A 182 -9.98 -8.76 21.30
CA TYR A 182 -10.74 -8.52 22.53
C TYR A 182 -11.12 -7.06 22.79
N LEU A 183 -10.61 -6.10 22.00
CA LEU A 183 -10.84 -4.66 22.25
C LEU A 183 -12.10 -4.08 21.58
N PHE A 184 -12.91 -4.90 20.90
CA PHE A 184 -14.16 -4.48 20.24
C PHE A 184 -15.43 -5.19 20.76
N SER A 185 -15.47 -5.55 22.05
CA SER A 185 -16.72 -5.95 22.73
C SER A 185 -17.27 -4.79 23.56
N SER A 186 -17.85 -3.79 22.91
CA SER A 186 -18.63 -2.73 23.57
C SER A 186 -20.13 -3.01 23.46
N SER A 187 -20.54 -4.21 23.85
CA SER A 187 -21.96 -4.63 23.91
C SER A 187 -22.37 -5.20 25.28
N ASP A 188 -21.60 -4.91 26.33
CA ASP A 188 -21.99 -5.17 27.74
C ASP A 188 -22.14 -3.86 28.54
N ALA A 189 -22.42 -2.74 27.86
CA ALA A 189 -22.97 -1.57 28.54
C ALA A 189 -24.45 -1.88 28.83
N ASP A 190 -24.70 -2.58 29.93
CA ASP A 190 -26.02 -2.73 30.54
C ASP A 190 -26.56 -1.32 30.87
N PRO A 191 -27.63 -0.84 30.21
CA PRO A 191 -28.21 0.45 30.50
C PRO A 191 -29.20 0.41 31.68
N SER A 192 -29.28 -0.67 32.47
CA SER A 192 -30.35 -0.85 33.46
C SER A 192 -30.01 -0.61 34.94
N SER A 193 -28.76 -0.28 35.33
CA SER A 193 -28.49 0.07 36.73
C SER A 193 -28.67 1.58 37.00
N SER A 194 -29.93 2.03 37.02
CA SER A 194 -30.29 3.35 37.57
C SER A 194 -30.57 3.24 39.08
N PRO A 195 -29.97 4.07 39.95
CA PRO A 195 -30.05 3.90 41.41
C PRO A 195 -31.17 4.70 42.08
N TRP A 196 -32.29 4.98 41.41
CA TRP A 196 -33.47 5.54 42.07
C TRP A 196 -34.45 4.40 42.39
N GLU A 197 -34.50 3.99 43.66
CA GLU A 197 -35.69 3.53 44.40
C GLU A 197 -35.27 3.07 45.81
N ALA A 198 -35.30 4.01 46.77
CA ALA A 198 -35.75 3.84 48.16
C ALA A 198 -35.58 5.17 48.91
#